data_AF-B0NCC3-F1
#
_entry.id   AF-B0NCC3-F1
#
_cell.length_a   1.000
_cell.length_b   1.000
_cell.length_c   1.000
_cell.angle_alpha   90.00
_cell.angle_beta   90.00
_cell.angle_gamma   90.00
#
_symmetry.space_group_name_H-M   'P 1'
#
loop_
_entity.id
_entity.type
_entity.pdbx_description
1 polymer ?
#
loop_
_entity_poly.entity_id
_entity_poly.type
_entity_poly.pdbx_seq_one_letter_code
_entity_poly.pdbx_strand_id
1 'polypeptide(L)'
;MTDNRPCRKDLLDWINVVSFAVDDVKLFLDTHPCNKEAMEFFDEFKKQRVQALKEYAKYYGPLTLDTASTCTERWNWINEPWPWQEGGC
;
A
#
# COMPACT_ATOMS: atom_id res chain seq x y z
N MET A 1 -23.20 2.18 17.07
CA MET A 1 -22.58 2.22 15.73
C MET A 1 -21.41 1.26 15.80
N THR A 2 -21.49 0.12 15.14
CA THR A 2 -20.37 -0.84 15.07
C THR A 2 -19.26 -0.19 14.25
N ASP A 3 -18.07 -0.03 14.84
CA ASP A 3 -16.89 0.44 14.12
C ASP A 3 -16.48 -0.64 13.11
N ASN A 4 -16.86 -0.47 11.84
CA ASN A 4 -16.63 -1.43 10.76
C ASN A 4 -15.22 -1.25 10.14
N ARG A 5 -14.24 -0.89 10.96
CA ARG A 5 -12.88 -0.62 10.52
C ARG A 5 -12.16 -1.95 10.25
N PRO A 6 -11.62 -2.17 9.04
CA PRO A 6 -10.87 -3.37 8.71
C PRO A 6 -9.61 -3.49 9.57
N CYS A 7 -9.20 -4.70 9.92
CA CYS A 7 -7.99 -4.95 10.74
C CYS A 7 -6.75 -4.33 10.09
N ARG A 8 -5.96 -3.58 10.88
CA ARG A 8 -4.71 -2.94 10.42
C ARG A 8 -3.73 -3.94 9.84
N LYS A 9 -3.54 -5.06 10.54
CA LYS A 9 -2.59 -6.12 10.13
C LYS A 9 -3.00 -6.71 8.79
N ASP A 10 -4.28 -7.04 8.61
CA ASP A 10 -4.78 -7.66 7.38
C ASP A 10 -4.59 -6.72 6.17
N LEU A 11 -4.81 -5.42 6.35
CA LEU A 11 -4.53 -4.43 5.29
C LEU A 11 -3.03 -4.32 4.98
N LEU A 12 -2.17 -4.31 5.99
CA LEU A 12 -0.72 -4.30 5.78
C LEU A 12 -0.23 -5.57 5.10
N ASP A 13 -0.72 -6.73 5.52
CA ASP A 13 -0.39 -8.02 4.93
C ASP A 13 -0.83 -8.05 3.45
N TRP A 14 -2.03 -7.54 3.15
CA TRP A 14 -2.48 -7.41 1.77
C TRP A 14 -1.61 -6.45 0.95
N ILE A 15 -1.27 -5.27 1.48
CA ILE A 15 -0.36 -4.33 0.84
C ILE A 15 0.99 -4.98 0.54
N ASN A 16 1.53 -5.78 1.47
CA ASN A 16 2.79 -6.49 1.31
C ASN A 16 2.71 -7.52 0.17
N VAL A 17 1.64 -8.32 0.14
CA VAL A 17 1.43 -9.35 -0.90
C VAL A 17 1.37 -8.70 -2.29
N VAL A 18 0.54 -7.68 -2.48
CA VAL A 18 0.42 -7.02 -3.79
C VAL A 18 1.66 -6.20 -4.14
N SER A 19 2.40 -5.66 -3.16
CA SER A 19 3.67 -4.98 -3.43
C SER A 19 4.73 -5.97 -3.91
N PHE A 20 4.84 -7.13 -3.27
CA PHE A 20 5.75 -8.19 -3.71
C PHE A 20 5.43 -8.66 -5.13
N ALA A 21 4.15 -8.89 -5.45
CA ALA A 21 3.74 -9.30 -6.80
C ALA A 21 4.14 -8.27 -7.87
N VAL A 22 3.97 -6.97 -7.58
CA VAL A 22 4.37 -5.88 -8.48
C VAL A 22 5.89 -5.86 -8.68
N ASP A 23 6.67 -5.99 -7.60
CA ASP A 23 8.14 -5.96 -7.66
C ASP A 23 8.71 -7.19 -8.40
N ASP A 24 8.13 -8.38 -8.17
CA ASP A 24 8.55 -9.62 -8.83
C ASP A 24 8.31 -9.57 -10.35
N VAL A 25 7.12 -9.13 -10.76
CA VAL A 25 6.76 -9.03 -12.19
C VAL A 25 7.58 -7.93 -12.88
N LYS A 26 7.86 -6.83 -12.17
CA LYS A 26 8.76 -5.79 -12.66
C LYS A 26 10.15 -6.36 -12.94
N LEU A 27 10.72 -7.12 -12.00
CA LEU A 27 12.01 -7.77 -12.17
C LEU A 27 12.00 -8.78 -13.34
N PHE A 28 10.91 -9.52 -13.50
CA PHE A 28 10.74 -10.41 -14.64
C PHE A 28 10.74 -9.64 -15.98
N LEU A 29 10.01 -8.52 -16.05
CA LEU A 29 9.91 -7.67 -17.24
C LEU A 29 11.24 -7.01 -17.63
N ASP A 30 12.16 -6.78 -16.69
CA ASP A 30 13.52 -6.29 -16.98
C ASP A 30 14.28 -7.23 -17.93
N THR A 31 13.94 -8.52 -17.92
CA THR A 31 14.53 -9.54 -18.82
C THR A 31 13.60 -9.95 -19.97
N HIS A 32 12.30 -9.67 -19.87
CA HIS A 32 11.27 -10.04 -20.87
C HIS A 32 10.37 -8.84 -21.23
N PRO A 33 10.90 -7.75 -21.79
CA PRO A 33 10.16 -6.48 -21.92
C PRO A 33 8.97 -6.54 -22.88
N CYS A 34 8.92 -7.52 -23.79
CA CYS A 34 7.84 -7.70 -24.75
C CYS A 34 6.76 -8.69 -24.30
N ASN A 35 6.87 -9.24 -23.08
CA ASN A 35 5.90 -10.20 -22.56
C ASN A 35 4.60 -9.48 -22.16
N LYS A 36 3.56 -9.64 -22.99
CA LYS A 36 2.25 -8.98 -22.80
C LYS A 36 1.51 -9.45 -21.56
N GLU A 37 1.54 -10.74 -21.28
CA GLU A 37 0.87 -11.32 -20.10
C GLU A 37 1.46 -10.77 -18.81
N ALA A 38 2.79 -10.65 -18.74
CA ALA A 38 3.47 -10.04 -17.60
C ALA A 38 3.15 -8.54 -17.45
N MET A 39 3.02 -7.79 -18.56
CA MET A 39 2.60 -6.38 -18.52
C MET A 39 1.16 -6.22 -18.02
N GLU A 40 0.23 -7.06 -18.49
CA GLU A 40 -1.17 -7.06 -18.04
C GLU A 40 -1.27 -7.39 -16.54
N PHE A 41 -0.54 -8.41 -16.10
CA PHE A 41 -0.46 -8.79 -14.69
C PHE A 41 0.12 -7.66 -13.84
N PHE A 42 1.20 -7.02 -14.28
CA PHE A 42 1.79 -5.87 -13.60
C PHE A 42 0.76 -4.74 -13.41
N ASP A 43 0.03 -4.38 -14.46
CA ASP A 43 -0.98 -3.33 -14.40
C ASP A 43 -2.15 -3.67 -13.48
N GLU A 44 -2.57 -4.93 -13.44
CA GLU A 44 -3.60 -5.41 -12.52
C GLU A 44 -3.16 -5.25 -11.06
N PHE A 45 -2.02 -5.84 -10.69
CA PHE A 45 -1.54 -5.82 -9.31
C PHE A 45 -1.10 -4.42 -8.86
N LYS A 46 -0.60 -3.59 -9.78
CA LYS A 46 -0.35 -2.17 -9.51
C LYS A 46 -1.63 -1.44 -9.11
N LYS A 47 -2.76 -1.67 -9.79
CA LYS A 47 -4.06 -1.09 -9.42
C LYS A 47 -4.51 -1.59 -8.04
N GLN A 48 -4.39 -2.90 -7.79
CA GLN A 48 -4.73 -3.48 -6.48
C GLN A 48 -3.89 -2.87 -5.35
N ARG A 49 -2.58 -2.69 -5.57
CA ARG A 49 -1.67 -2.02 -4.61
C ARG A 49 -2.08 -0.59 -4.31
N VAL A 50 -2.38 0.20 -5.35
CA VAL A 50 -2.84 1.59 -5.16
C VAL A 50 -4.14 1.61 -4.36
N GLN A 51 -5.08 0.71 -4.65
CA GLN A 51 -6.34 0.62 -3.93
C GLN A 51 -6.13 0.24 -2.46
N ALA A 52 -5.28 -0.76 -2.18
CA ALA A 52 -4.96 -1.19 -0.82
C ALA A 52 -4.31 -0.07 0.00
N LEU A 53 -3.37 0.68 -0.57
CA LEU A 53 -2.75 1.84 0.08
C LEU A 53 -3.76 2.95 0.38
N LYS A 54 -4.71 3.21 -0.53
CA LYS A 54 -5.77 4.21 -0.31
C LYS A 54 -6.73 3.78 0.79
N GLU A 55 -7.09 2.51 0.81
CA GLU A 55 -7.96 1.95 1.86
C GLU A 55 -7.29 2.00 3.23
N TYR A 56 -6.01 1.62 3.32
CA TYR A 56 -5.25 1.79 4.55
C TYR A 56 -5.21 3.27 4.97
N ALA A 57 -4.89 4.18 4.04
CA ALA A 57 -4.80 5.60 4.32
C ALA A 57 -6.11 6.22 4.84
N LYS A 58 -7.25 5.74 4.35
CA LYS A 58 -8.59 6.17 4.80
C LYS A 58 -8.81 5.91 6.29
N TYR A 59 -8.33 4.79 6.80
CA TYR A 59 -8.56 4.39 8.19
C TYR A 59 -7.38 4.78 9.09
N TYR A 60 -6.17 4.41 8.70
CA TYR A 60 -4.94 4.45 9.49
C TYR A 60 -3.95 5.54 9.08
N GLY A 61 -4.33 6.46 8.19
CA GLY A 61 -3.41 7.49 7.69
C GLY A 61 -2.40 6.96 6.66
N PRO A 62 -1.76 7.86 5.90
CA PRO A 62 -0.98 7.50 4.73
C PRO A 62 0.31 6.76 5.09
N LEU A 63 0.65 5.74 4.29
CA LEU A 63 1.97 5.09 4.30
C LEU A 63 2.91 5.66 3.24
N THR A 64 2.35 6.28 2.19
CA THR A 64 3.09 6.78 1.04
C THR A 64 2.62 8.19 0.69
N LEU A 65 3.48 8.98 0.05
CA LEU A 65 3.15 10.33 -0.40
C LEU A 65 1.91 10.35 -1.31
N ASP A 66 1.77 9.36 -2.19
CA ASP A 66 0.66 9.26 -3.17
C ASP A 66 -0.72 9.08 -2.52
N THR A 67 -0.77 8.68 -1.25
CA THR A 67 -2.02 8.51 -0.50
C THR A 67 -2.20 9.54 0.61
N ALA A 68 -1.25 10.47 0.75
CA ALA A 68 -1.41 11.61 1.64
C ALA A 68 -2.43 12.59 1.07
N SER A 69 -3.41 12.98 1.89
CA SER A 69 -4.34 14.07 1.57
C SER A 69 -3.98 15.29 2.39
N THR A 70 -3.81 16.43 1.73
CA THR A 70 -3.64 17.75 2.36
C THR A 70 -4.98 18.44 2.61
N CYS A 71 -6.09 17.89 2.09
CA CYS A 71 -7.44 18.45 2.21
C CYS A 71 -8.11 18.13 3.55
N THR A 72 -7.51 17.28 4.38
CA THR A 72 -7.97 17.06 5.75
C THR A 72 -7.44 18.19 6.63
N GLU A 73 -8.27 18.74 7.52
CA GLU A 73 -7.90 19.78 8.52
C GLU A 73 -6.78 19.34 9.51
N ARG A 74 -6.21 18.14 9.32
CA ARG A 74 -5.22 17.52 10.19
C ARG A 74 -4.08 16.90 9.37
N TRP A 75 -2.86 17.06 9.88
CA TRP A 75 -1.65 16.41 9.38
C TRP A 75 -1.59 14.95 9.86
N ASN A 76 -1.98 13.99 9.01
CA ASN A 76 -2.21 12.61 9.45
C ASN A 76 -0.95 11.74 9.63
N TRP A 77 0.23 12.23 9.22
CA TRP A 77 1.50 11.49 9.34
C TRP A 77 1.97 11.27 10.78
N ILE A 78 1.48 12.08 11.72
CA ILE A 78 1.86 12.00 13.14
C ILE A 78 0.84 11.24 13.99
N ASN A 79 -0.26 10.80 13.39
CA ASN A 79 -1.38 10.22 14.14
C ASN A 79 -1.20 8.73 14.46
N GLU A 80 -0.27 8.05 13.79
CA GLU A 80 0.06 6.65 14.04
C GLU A 80 1.42 6.52 14.73
N PRO A 81 1.61 5.46 15.55
CA PRO A 81 2.90 5.18 16.11
C PRO A 81 3.92 5.02 15.00
N TRP A 82 5.04 5.71 15.16
CA TRP A 82 6.13 5.64 14.19
C TRP A 82 6.75 4.24 14.20
N PRO A 83 7.24 3.75 13.04
CA PRO A 83 7.89 2.44 12.97
C PRO A 83 9.04 2.25 13.98
N TRP A 84 9.67 3.35 14.41
CA TRP A 84 10.76 3.35 15.39
C TRP A 84 10.31 3.65 16.84
N GLN A 85 9.02 3.89 17.09
CA GLN A 85 8.50 4.11 18.46
C GLN A 85 8.32 2.80 19.25
N GLU A 86 8.06 1.68 18.58
CA GLU A 86 7.92 0.36 19.23
C GLU A 86 9.22 -0.46 19.25
N GLY A 87 10.31 0.08 18.70
CA GLY A 87 11.62 -0.54 18.60
C GLY A 87 12.73 0.35 19.15
N GLY A 88 12.58 0.82 20.40
CA GLY A 88 13.67 1.43 21.14
C GLY A 88 14.47 0.37 21.88
N CYS A 89 15.63 0.00 21.31
CA CYS A 89 16.76 -0.77 21.89
C CYS A 89 16.43 -2.00 22.75
#